data_AF-A0A1S1Y9H5-F1
#
_entry.id   AF-A0A1S1Y9H5-F1
#
_cell.length_a   1.000
_cell.length_b   1.000
_cell.length_c   1.000
_cell.angle_alpha   90.00
_cell.angle_beta   90.00
_cell.angle_gamma   90.00
#
_symmetry.space_group_name_H-M   'P 1'
#
loop_
_entity.id
_entity.type
_entity.pdbx_description
1 polymer ?
#
loop_
_entity_poly.entity_id
_entity_poly.type
_entity_poly.pdbx_seq_one_letter_code
_entity_poly.pdbx_strand_id
1 'polypeptide(L)'
;METFSMSFVGETTALNIKTSVGKTFRIFITEQVGGYWVATILYAANGVISAQNELANSREEVYRKAVEWTLENIDANADIDSL
;
A
#
# COMPACT_ATOMS: atom_id res chain seq x y z
N MET A 1 12.55 5.53 -25.25
CA MET A 1 12.13 4.70 -24.11
C MET A 1 12.45 5.52 -22.87
N GLU A 2 11.49 6.29 -22.39
CA GLU A 2 11.70 7.14 -21.22
C GLU A 2 11.67 6.24 -19.97
N THR A 3 12.82 6.12 -19.31
CA THR A 3 12.89 5.63 -17.94
C THR A 3 12.30 6.71 -17.03
N PHE A 4 11.06 6.52 -16.59
CA PHE A 4 10.53 7.27 -15.46
C PHE A 4 11.39 6.94 -14.23
N SER A 5 12.29 7.84 -13.87
CA SER A 5 13.02 7.77 -12.62
C SER A 5 12.01 7.99 -11.49
N MET A 6 11.54 6.91 -10.87
CA MET A 6 10.76 6.99 -9.62
C MET A 6 11.61 7.72 -8.58
N SER A 7 11.24 8.97 -8.33
CA SER A 7 11.88 9.83 -7.36
C SER A 7 10.83 10.15 -6.30
N PHE A 8 11.12 9.71 -5.08
CA PHE A 8 10.30 9.96 -3.90
C PHE A 8 10.60 11.37 -3.39
N VAL A 9 9.56 12.13 -3.03
CA VAL A 9 9.71 13.53 -2.57
C VAL A 9 9.37 13.68 -1.09
N GLY A 10 8.50 12.81 -0.56
CA GLY A 10 8.03 12.87 0.82
C GLY A 10 8.46 11.68 1.68
N GLU A 11 8.18 11.79 2.98
CA GLU A 11 8.35 10.70 3.94
C GLU A 11 7.42 9.52 3.61
N THR A 12 7.96 8.31 3.67
CA THR A 12 7.16 7.08 3.57
C THR A 12 6.50 6.79 4.91
N THR A 13 5.17 6.75 4.93
CA THR A 13 4.40 6.23 6.08
C THR A 13 4.22 4.72 5.94
N ALA A 14 4.54 3.97 6.99
CA ALA A 14 4.27 2.53 7.05
C ALA A 14 3.09 2.25 7.99
N LEU A 15 2.08 1.53 7.49
CA LEU A 15 0.89 1.11 8.21
C LEU A 15 0.85 -0.42 8.26
N ASN A 16 0.46 -1.00 9.39
CA ASN A 16 0.33 -2.45 9.51
C ASN A 16 -1.03 -2.93 8.99
N ILE A 17 -1.02 -4.13 8.42
CA ILE A 17 -2.21 -4.93 8.15
C ILE A 17 -2.11 -6.16 9.05
N LYS A 18 -3.06 -6.37 9.95
CA LYS A 18 -3.18 -7.59 10.75
C LYS A 18 -4.34 -8.42 10.20
N THR A 19 -4.01 -9.53 9.57
CA THR A 19 -5.01 -10.48 9.06
C THR A 19 -5.69 -11.23 10.22
N SER A 20 -6.93 -11.66 9.99
CA SER A 20 -7.71 -12.50 10.91
C SER A 20 -7.02 -13.83 11.25
N VAL A 21 -6.13 -14.31 10.38
CA VAL A 21 -5.32 -15.53 10.60
C VAL A 21 -4.00 -15.26 11.34
N GLY A 22 -3.81 -14.05 11.87
CA GLY A 22 -2.68 -13.69 12.74
C GLY A 22 -1.39 -13.35 11.99
N LYS A 23 -1.40 -13.22 10.66
CA LYS A 23 -0.26 -12.71 9.88
C LYS A 23 -0.26 -11.18 9.85
N THR A 24 0.93 -10.60 9.86
CA THR A 24 1.13 -9.14 9.73
C THR A 24 1.82 -8.80 8.41
N PHE A 25 1.24 -7.86 7.69
CA PHE A 25 1.71 -7.29 6.43
C PHE A 25 1.83 -5.76 6.56
N ARG A 26 2.26 -5.08 5.50
CA ARG A 26 2.47 -3.62 5.53
C ARG A 26 1.94 -2.91 4.29
N ILE A 27 1.44 -1.69 4.50
CA ILE A 27 1.21 -0.70 3.45
C ILE A 27 2.27 0.40 3.62
N PHE A 28 2.93 0.78 2.53
CA PHE A 28 3.86 1.91 2.49
C PHE A 28 3.27 3.00 1.62
N ILE A 29 2.98 4.17 2.20
CA ILE A 29 2.40 5.32 1.50
C ILE A 29 3.49 6.36 1.31
N THR A 30 3.79 6.71 0.06
CA THR A 30 4.86 7.65 -0.28
C THR A 30 4.44 8.65 -1.34
N GLU A 31 4.71 9.93 -1.10
CA GLU A 31 4.56 11.00 -2.08
C GLU A 31 5.65 10.94 -3.15
N GLN A 32 5.25 11.05 -4.41
CA GLN A 32 6.11 10.98 -5.59
C GLN A 32 6.33 12.37 -6.19
N VAL A 33 7.39 12.51 -6.99
CA VAL A 33 7.59 13.70 -7.83
C VAL A 33 6.38 13.89 -8.73
N GLY A 34 5.76 15.08 -8.66
CA GLY A 34 4.54 15.40 -9.40
C GLY A 34 3.29 15.50 -8.53
N GLY A 35 3.41 15.32 -7.20
CA GLY A 35 2.32 15.56 -6.24
C GLY A 35 1.29 14.43 -6.16
N TYR A 36 1.60 13.27 -6.77
CA TYR A 36 0.78 12.07 -6.63
C TYR A 36 1.36 11.15 -5.55
N TRP A 37 0.52 10.24 -5.07
CA TRP A 37 0.82 9.33 -3.97
C TRP A 37 0.78 7.88 -4.47
N VAL A 38 1.67 7.06 -3.92
CA VAL A 38 1.71 5.61 -4.16
C VAL A 38 1.57 4.89 -2.83
N ALA A 39 0.67 3.91 -2.78
CA ALA A 39 0.59 2.94 -1.69
C ALA A 39 1.08 1.57 -2.18
N THR A 40 2.14 1.05 -1.56
CA THR A 40 2.67 -0.28 -1.83
C THR A 40 2.22 -1.23 -0.72
N ILE A 41 1.37 -2.20 -1.04
CA ILE A 41 0.93 -3.27 -0.14
C ILE A 41 1.88 -4.45 -0.28
N LEU A 42 2.64 -4.76 0.76
CA LEU A 42 3.56 -5.90 0.80
C LEU A 42 2.93 -7.05 1.59
N TYR A 43 2.65 -8.17 0.93
CA TYR A 43 1.91 -9.30 1.50
C TYR A 43 2.48 -10.66 1.07
N ALA A 44 2.06 -11.73 1.73
CA ALA A 44 2.42 -13.09 1.37
C ALA A 44 1.21 -13.85 0.82
N ALA A 45 1.30 -14.33 -0.42
CA ALA A 45 0.30 -15.17 -1.06
C ALA A 45 0.95 -16.47 -1.57
N ASN A 46 0.37 -17.62 -1.23
CA ASN A 46 0.85 -18.94 -1.65
C ASN A 46 2.34 -19.20 -1.36
N GLY A 47 2.85 -18.69 -0.23
CA GLY A 47 4.25 -18.85 0.16
C GLY A 47 5.23 -17.91 -0.56
N VAL A 48 4.74 -16.98 -1.38
CA VAL A 48 5.54 -15.99 -2.09
C VAL A 48 5.23 -14.60 -1.55
N ILE A 49 6.27 -13.78 -1.38
CA ILE A 49 6.11 -12.36 -1.05
C ILE A 49 5.80 -11.61 -2.34
N SER A 50 4.70 -10.87 -2.33
CA SER A 50 4.19 -10.10 -3.46
C SER A 50 3.93 -8.66 -3.04
N ALA A 51 3.86 -7.78 -4.04
CA ALA A 51 3.52 -6.37 -3.84
C ALA A 51 2.41 -5.94 -4.81
N GLN A 52 1.46 -5.17 -4.29
CA GLN A 52 0.46 -4.44 -5.09
C GLN A 52 0.71 -2.94 -4.92
N ASN A 53 0.52 -2.15 -5.97
CA ASN A 53 0.64 -0.70 -5.93
C ASN A 53 -0.66 -0.02 -6.33
N GLU A 54 -1.12 0.90 -5.49
CA GLU A 54 -2.22 1.81 -5.79
C GLU A 54 -1.70 3.23 -5.99
N LEU A 55 -2.32 4.00 -6.89
CA LEU A 55 -1.96 5.39 -7.19
C LEU A 55 -3.16 6.32 -7.01
N ALA A 56 -2.92 7.50 -6.46
CA ALA A 56 -3.91 8.56 -6.38
C ALA A 56 -3.27 9.96 -6.28
N ASN A 57 -4.07 11.01 -6.43
CA ASN A 57 -3.59 12.39 -6.33
C ASN A 57 -3.62 12.92 -4.88
N SER A 58 -4.09 12.13 -3.91
CA SER A 58 -4.02 12.47 -2.49
C SER A 58 -3.64 11.27 -1.62
N ARG A 59 -3.11 11.56 -0.43
CA ARG A 59 -2.70 10.56 0.56
C ARG A 59 -3.89 9.72 1.05
N GLU A 60 -5.03 10.36 1.27
CA GLU A 60 -6.26 9.72 1.76
C GLU A 60 -6.88 8.80 0.70
N GLU A 61 -6.86 9.23 -0.57
CA GLU A 61 -7.40 8.43 -1.66
C GLU A 61 -6.53 7.19 -1.92
N VAL A 62 -5.20 7.33 -1.88
CA VAL A 62 -4.30 6.18 -2.07
C VAL A 62 -4.39 5.20 -0.90
N TYR A 63 -4.55 5.70 0.33
CA TYR A 63 -4.83 4.87 1.50
C TYR A 63 -6.13 4.10 1.34
N ARG A 64 -7.22 4.78 0.97
CA ARG A 64 -8.53 4.14 0.73
C ARG A 64 -8.44 3.02 -0.30
N LYS A 65 -7.80 3.26 -1.46
CA LYS A 65 -7.60 2.24 -2.50
C LYS A 65 -6.81 1.04 -1.99
N ALA A 66 -5.75 1.29 -1.22
CA ALA A 66 -4.94 0.21 -0.65
C ALA A 66 -5.70 -0.63 0.38
N VAL A 67 -6.54 0.01 1.20
CA VAL A 67 -7.44 -0.67 2.14
C VAL A 67 -8.47 -1.52 1.40
N GLU A 68 -9.18 -0.94 0.43
CA GLU A 68 -10.18 -1.65 -0.39
C GLU A 68 -9.56 -2.89 -1.04
N TRP A 69 -8.42 -2.73 -1.70
CA TRP A 69 -7.72 -3.85 -2.33
C TRP A 69 -7.30 -4.91 -1.31
N THR A 70 -6.79 -4.51 -0.14
CA THR A 70 -6.38 -5.42 0.94
C THR A 70 -7.55 -6.26 1.44
N LEU A 71 -8.70 -5.63 1.67
CA LEU A 71 -9.89 -6.32 2.16
C LEU A 71 -10.46 -7.28 1.10
N GLU A 72 -10.38 -6.91 -0.18
CA GLU A 72 -10.86 -7.76 -1.28
C GLU A 72 -9.94 -8.94 -1.60
N ASN A 73 -8.62 -8.76 -1.49
CA ASN A 73 -7.64 -9.71 -2.06
C ASN A 73 -6.78 -10.43 -1.02
N ILE A 74 -6.62 -9.89 0.18
CA ILE A 74 -5.82 -10.50 1.24
C ILE A 74 -6.72 -11.11 2.31
N ASP A 75 -7.55 -10.27 2.95
CA ASP A 75 -8.42 -10.68 4.04
C ASP A 75 -9.51 -9.63 4.30
N ALA A 76 -10.77 -10.01 4.10
CA ALA A 76 -11.94 -9.15 4.28
C ALA A 76 -12.15 -8.65 5.72
N ASN A 77 -11.48 -9.26 6.69
CA ASN A 77 -11.56 -8.89 8.11
C ASN A 77 -10.22 -8.39 8.66
N ALA A 78 -9.30 -7.95 7.80
CA ALA A 78 -8.04 -7.40 8.26
C ALA A 78 -8.24 -6.11 9.10
N ASP A 79 -7.51 -6.02 10.21
CA ASP A 79 -7.33 -4.79 11.00
C ASP A 79 -6.16 -4.00 10.39
N ILE A 80 -6.45 -2.80 9.87
CA ILE A 80 -5.47 -1.95 9.18
C ILE A 80 -5.30 -0.67 9.97
N ASP A 81 -4.04 -0.30 10.26
CA ASP A 81 -3.75 0.94 10.98
C ASP A 81 -4.32 2.15 10.23
N SER A 82 -4.94 3.07 10.97
CA SER A 82 -5.48 4.32 10.41
C SER A 82 -4.37 5.26 9.94
N LEU A 83 -4.67 6.04 8.90
CA LEU A 83 -3.80 7.09 8.37
C LEU A 83 -3.56 8.25 9.36
#